data_AF-A0A7C1GSH8-F1
#
_entry.id   AF-A0A7C1GSH8-F1
#
_cell.length_a   1.000
_cell.length_b   1.000
_cell.length_c   1.000
_cell.angle_alpha   90.00
_cell.angle_beta   90.00
_cell.angle_gamma   90.00
#
_symmetry.space_group_name_H-M   'P 1'
#
loop_
_entity.id
_entity.type
_entity.pdbx_description
1 polymer ?
#
loop_
_entity_poly.entity_id
_entity_poly.type
_entity_poly.pdbx_seq_one_letter_code
_entity_poly.pdbx_strand_id
1 'polypeptide(L)'
;ATPRNFVIAAGAYNRTLYPEYLTDPAINYCPSDPSDSPDDAYAKVPFYNPYTGQTVNIGDPIFNVLCTQQTLGVQAADMSYWYLGWVFDLVDWNDPKVQSPFNPDNYISEQLVAAATNIGLLSILVTGVPPDDIELRVNQNIDLSRDRGFGVYCESNVDGLPLGNGRQGCTIYRMREGIERFLITDINNPGASSMAQSTLFIMADGVSTSLSEFNHIPGGSNILYMDGHVAFMRYQEQGPGPINGPVAELVGGLLGADLPL
;
A
#
# COMPACT_ATOMS: atom_id res chain seq x y z
N ALA A 1 1.92 -1.38 -21.59
CA ALA A 1 1.20 -1.29 -20.31
C ALA A 1 -0.29 -1.15 -20.59
N THR A 2 -1.11 -1.98 -19.93
CA THR A 2 -2.57 -1.78 -19.88
C THR A 2 -2.84 -0.45 -19.16
N PRO A 3 -3.76 0.41 -19.64
CA PRO A 3 -4.08 1.66 -18.96
C PRO A 3 -4.57 1.38 -17.54
N ARG A 4 -4.06 2.10 -16.54
CA ARG A 4 -4.65 2.07 -15.18
C ARG A 4 -5.80 3.07 -15.15
N ASN A 5 -6.98 2.68 -14.66
CA ASN A 5 -8.12 3.60 -14.53
C ASN A 5 -7.91 4.62 -13.40
N PHE A 6 -7.00 4.33 -12.47
CA PHE A 6 -6.60 5.22 -11.39
C PHE A 6 -5.19 4.84 -10.90
N VAL A 7 -4.41 5.81 -10.41
CA VAL A 7 -3.08 5.57 -9.82
C VAL A 7 -3.01 6.22 -8.46
N ILE A 8 -2.74 5.41 -7.43
CA ILE A 8 -2.54 5.86 -6.04
C ILE A 8 -1.07 6.12 -5.76
N ALA A 9 -0.14 5.45 -6.47
CA ALA A 9 1.28 5.47 -6.18
C ALA A 9 1.54 5.06 -4.72
N ALA A 10 0.91 3.96 -4.30
CA ALA A 10 0.96 3.43 -2.93
C ALA A 10 2.32 2.79 -2.61
N GLY A 11 3.39 3.59 -2.68
CA GLY A 11 4.76 3.21 -2.43
C GLY A 11 5.47 4.19 -1.50
N ALA A 12 6.77 4.01 -1.34
CA ALA A 12 7.57 4.96 -0.58
C ALA A 12 7.60 6.33 -1.31
N TYR A 13 7.58 7.43 -0.55
CA TYR A 13 7.61 8.76 -1.16
C TYR A 13 9.03 9.10 -1.64
N ASN A 14 9.31 8.75 -2.90
CA ASN A 14 10.64 8.81 -3.52
C ASN A 14 11.28 10.22 -3.46
N ARG A 15 10.47 11.28 -3.43
CA ARG A 15 10.96 12.67 -3.35
C ARG A 15 11.61 13.05 -2.03
N THR A 16 11.29 12.36 -0.94
CA THR A 16 11.94 12.60 0.36
C THR A 16 13.05 11.61 0.66
N LEU A 17 13.11 10.51 -0.07
CA LEU A 17 14.14 9.48 0.10
C LEU A 17 15.33 9.68 -0.85
N TYR A 18 15.08 10.12 -2.08
CA TYR A 18 16.11 10.32 -3.09
C TYR A 18 16.62 11.76 -3.11
N PRO A 19 17.94 11.98 -3.23
CA PRO A 19 19.01 10.97 -3.37
C PRO A 19 19.65 10.50 -2.06
N GLU A 20 19.30 11.06 -0.90
CA GLU A 20 20.09 10.90 0.32
C GLU A 20 20.00 9.52 0.97
N TYR A 21 18.80 8.92 0.98
CA TYR A 21 18.51 7.65 1.65
C TYR A 21 18.23 6.50 0.68
N LEU A 22 17.93 6.83 -0.57
CA LEU A 22 17.78 5.90 -1.68
C LEU A 22 18.58 6.49 -2.84
N THR A 23 19.68 5.84 -3.21
CA THR A 23 20.61 6.33 -4.25
C THR A 23 20.42 5.64 -5.60
N ASP A 24 19.77 4.48 -5.61
CA ASP A 24 19.55 3.67 -6.81
C ASP A 24 18.07 3.69 -7.21
N PRO A 25 17.68 4.46 -8.24
CA PRO A 25 16.32 4.49 -8.78
C PRO A 25 15.78 3.12 -9.20
N ALA A 26 16.66 2.20 -9.63
CA ALA A 26 16.27 0.88 -10.11
C ALA A 26 15.64 0.02 -9.01
N ILE A 27 15.93 0.30 -7.73
CA ILE A 27 15.44 -0.48 -6.59
C ILE A 27 13.91 -0.47 -6.46
N ASN A 28 13.23 0.48 -7.09
CA ASN A 28 11.77 0.57 -7.10
C ASN A 28 11.12 -0.49 -8.01
N TYR A 29 11.93 -1.20 -8.80
CA TYR A 29 11.49 -2.22 -9.74
C TYR A 29 12.02 -3.58 -9.30
N CYS A 30 11.13 -4.57 -9.21
CA CYS A 30 11.52 -5.91 -8.86
C CYS A 30 12.25 -6.56 -10.05
N PRO A 31 13.44 -7.16 -9.87
CA PRO A 31 14.17 -7.81 -10.98
C PRO A 31 13.39 -8.94 -11.68
N SER A 32 12.36 -9.49 -11.02
CA SER A 32 11.50 -10.52 -11.55
C SER A 32 10.11 -10.01 -11.97
N ASP A 33 9.89 -8.70 -11.95
CA ASP A 33 8.68 -8.08 -12.52
C ASP A 33 8.62 -8.40 -14.02
N PRO A 34 7.53 -9.02 -14.51
CA PRO A 34 7.43 -9.42 -15.92
C PRO A 34 7.06 -8.24 -16.84
N SER A 35 6.58 -7.13 -16.27
CA SER A 35 5.99 -6.00 -17.00
C SER A 35 6.88 -4.77 -17.02
N ASP A 36 7.45 -4.44 -15.85
CA ASP A 36 8.16 -3.19 -15.64
C ASP A 36 9.66 -3.42 -15.46
N SER A 37 10.46 -2.52 -16.00
CA SER A 37 11.91 -2.67 -16.02
C SER A 37 12.59 -1.62 -15.15
N PRO A 38 13.72 -1.94 -14.49
CA PRO A 38 14.63 -0.94 -13.93
C PRO A 38 14.98 0.22 -14.87
N ASP A 39 14.97 -0.02 -16.19
CA ASP A 39 15.20 1.02 -17.21
C ASP A 39 14.10 2.10 -17.21
N ASP A 40 12.90 1.82 -16.70
CA ASP A 40 11.80 2.77 -16.56
C ASP A 40 12.03 3.80 -15.44
N ALA A 41 13.03 3.57 -14.58
CA ALA A 41 13.46 4.54 -13.58
C ALA A 41 14.17 5.76 -14.19
N TYR A 42 14.54 5.69 -15.47
CA TYR A 42 15.34 6.68 -16.19
C TYR A 42 14.63 7.27 -17.41
N ALA A 43 14.93 8.52 -17.72
CA ALA A 43 14.37 9.21 -18.88
C ALA A 43 14.83 8.56 -20.19
N LYS A 44 13.86 8.18 -21.04
CA LYS A 44 14.11 7.65 -22.39
C LYS A 44 14.09 8.73 -23.48
N VAL A 45 13.50 9.86 -23.18
CA VAL A 45 13.44 11.05 -24.04
C VAL A 45 13.70 12.29 -23.21
N PRO A 46 14.31 13.35 -23.78
CA PRO A 46 14.49 14.59 -23.06
C PRO A 46 13.14 15.31 -22.88
N PHE A 47 12.93 15.93 -21.72
CA PHE A 47 11.75 16.73 -21.45
C PHE A 47 12.04 17.86 -20.46
N TYR A 48 11.22 18.92 -20.51
CA TYR A 48 11.30 20.03 -19.58
C TYR A 48 10.52 19.70 -18.31
N ASN A 49 11.16 19.78 -17.14
CA ASN A 49 10.50 19.63 -15.85
C ASN A 49 9.98 21.01 -15.37
N PRO A 50 8.67 21.25 -15.37
CA PRO A 50 8.11 22.55 -15.01
C PRO A 50 8.26 22.87 -13.51
N TYR A 51 8.50 21.87 -12.66
CA TYR A 51 8.64 22.07 -11.21
C TYR A 51 10.04 22.48 -10.79
N THR A 52 11.07 22.04 -11.53
CA THR A 52 12.47 22.40 -11.25
C THR A 52 13.03 23.45 -12.21
N GLY A 53 12.37 23.67 -13.34
CA GLY A 53 12.86 24.55 -14.41
C GLY A 53 14.05 23.99 -15.20
N GLN A 54 14.35 22.70 -15.01
CA GLN A 54 15.48 22.03 -15.64
C GLN A 54 15.02 21.09 -16.76
N THR A 55 15.87 20.92 -17.77
CA THR A 55 15.70 19.87 -18.77
C THR A 55 16.22 18.55 -18.20
N VAL A 56 15.35 17.54 -18.18
CA VAL A 56 15.72 16.15 -17.94
C VAL A 56 16.21 15.57 -19.25
N ASN A 57 17.40 14.98 -19.24
CA ASN A 57 18.05 14.38 -20.40
C ASN A 57 17.89 12.87 -20.38
N ILE A 58 18.18 12.23 -21.52
CA ILE A 58 18.17 10.77 -21.61
C ILE A 58 19.17 10.18 -20.59
N GLY A 59 18.71 9.22 -19.80
CA GLY A 59 19.49 8.58 -18.74
C GLY A 59 19.43 9.29 -17.38
N ASP A 60 18.84 10.48 -17.29
CA ASP A 60 18.60 11.11 -15.99
C ASP A 60 17.53 10.32 -15.22
N PRO A 61 17.67 10.19 -13.89
CA PRO A 61 16.68 9.51 -13.06
C PRO A 61 15.38 10.30 -13.02
N ILE A 62 14.26 9.61 -13.22
CA ILE A 62 12.93 10.23 -13.27
C ILE A 62 12.00 9.78 -12.17
N PHE A 63 12.26 8.68 -11.46
CA PHE A 63 11.35 8.10 -10.46
C PHE A 63 10.97 9.02 -9.27
N ASN A 64 11.70 10.13 -9.05
CA ASN A 64 11.36 11.17 -8.07
C ASN A 64 10.76 12.44 -8.72
N VAL A 65 10.55 12.44 -10.03
CA VAL A 65 9.97 13.55 -10.79
C VAL A 65 8.45 13.41 -10.84
N LEU A 66 7.77 14.53 -10.60
CA LEU A 66 6.33 14.62 -10.83
C LEU A 66 6.06 14.59 -12.34
N CYS A 67 5.41 13.54 -12.83
CA CYS A 67 4.98 13.42 -14.21
C CYS A 67 3.47 13.14 -14.28
N THR A 68 2.86 13.35 -15.45
CA THR A 68 1.45 13.05 -15.71
C THR A 68 1.22 11.63 -16.24
N GLN A 69 2.28 10.92 -16.60
CA GLN A 69 2.20 9.51 -16.97
C GLN A 69 2.06 8.62 -15.73
N GLN A 70 1.14 7.67 -15.84
CA GLN A 70 0.72 6.75 -14.77
C GLN A 70 1.76 5.72 -14.34
N THR A 71 2.72 5.42 -15.21
CA THR A 71 3.69 4.33 -15.01
C THR A 71 5.13 4.84 -14.93
N LEU A 72 5.32 6.15 -14.82
CA LEU A 72 6.65 6.77 -14.72
C LEU A 72 6.71 7.70 -13.51
N GLY A 73 7.92 8.16 -13.22
CA GLY A 73 8.17 9.14 -12.18
C GLY A 73 7.69 8.70 -10.81
N VAL A 74 7.19 9.65 -10.01
CA VAL A 74 6.64 9.32 -8.68
C VAL A 74 5.43 8.39 -8.76
N GLN A 75 4.73 8.35 -9.90
CA GLN A 75 3.56 7.48 -10.07
C GLN A 75 3.97 6.01 -10.19
N ALA A 76 5.22 5.73 -10.55
CA ALA A 76 5.76 4.38 -10.60
C ALA A 76 6.14 3.82 -9.22
N ALA A 77 5.90 4.54 -8.11
CA ALA A 77 6.30 4.11 -6.77
C ALA A 77 5.65 2.78 -6.33
N ASP A 78 4.54 2.37 -6.96
CA ASP A 78 3.81 1.15 -6.64
C ASP A 78 3.82 0.09 -7.76
N MET A 79 4.76 0.18 -8.71
CA MET A 79 4.80 -0.77 -9.83
C MET A 79 5.14 -2.19 -9.36
N SER A 80 6.22 -2.33 -8.59
CA SER A 80 6.68 -3.66 -8.16
C SER A 80 6.46 -3.93 -6.67
N TYR A 81 6.36 -2.88 -5.85
CA TYR A 81 6.23 -2.97 -4.40
C TYR A 81 5.13 -2.03 -3.92
N TRP A 82 4.42 -2.40 -2.87
CA TRP A 82 3.44 -1.51 -2.25
C TRP A 82 3.76 -1.26 -0.78
N TYR A 83 3.58 -0.02 -0.37
CA TYR A 83 3.77 0.49 0.99
C TYR A 83 2.60 1.42 1.33
N LEU A 84 1.76 0.98 2.26
CA LEU A 84 0.61 1.78 2.71
C LEU A 84 0.99 2.76 3.82
N GLY A 85 1.95 2.42 4.69
CA GLY A 85 2.43 3.29 5.75
C GLY A 85 1.60 3.29 7.04
N TRP A 86 0.58 2.46 7.17
CA TRP A 86 -0.13 2.21 8.42
C TRP A 86 0.08 0.80 8.91
N VAL A 87 -0.15 0.60 10.20
CA VAL A 87 -0.14 -0.70 10.84
C VAL A 87 -1.46 -1.38 10.55
N PHE A 88 -1.44 -2.49 9.82
CA PHE A 88 -2.60 -3.35 9.60
C PHE A 88 -2.37 -4.69 10.27
N ASP A 89 -3.27 -5.03 11.18
CA ASP A 89 -3.21 -6.23 12.02
C ASP A 89 -4.48 -7.09 11.90
N LEU A 90 -5.42 -6.68 11.05
CA LEU A 90 -6.69 -7.38 10.78
C LEU A 90 -6.81 -7.71 9.28
N VAL A 91 -5.85 -8.48 8.77
CA VAL A 91 -5.71 -8.80 7.35
C VAL A 91 -5.62 -10.30 7.05
N ASP A 92 -5.71 -11.15 8.07
CA ASP A 92 -5.80 -12.59 7.87
C ASP A 92 -7.17 -12.97 7.29
N TRP A 93 -7.26 -14.14 6.67
CA TRP A 93 -8.52 -14.63 6.13
C TRP A 93 -9.66 -14.68 7.17
N ASN A 94 -9.35 -14.95 8.43
CA ASN A 94 -10.36 -15.05 9.51
C ASN A 94 -10.67 -13.71 10.18
N ASP A 95 -9.94 -12.65 9.83
CA ASP A 95 -10.27 -11.30 10.30
C ASP A 95 -11.53 -10.76 9.61
N PRO A 96 -12.10 -9.65 10.11
CA PRO A 96 -13.27 -9.04 9.51
C PRO A 96 -13.01 -8.64 8.08
N LYS A 97 -13.92 -9.09 7.22
CA LYS A 97 -13.89 -8.85 5.79
C LYS A 97 -15.30 -8.62 5.29
N VAL A 98 -15.43 -7.71 4.33
CA VAL A 98 -16.70 -7.37 3.70
C VAL A 98 -16.68 -7.82 2.25
N GLN A 99 -17.86 -7.93 1.64
CA GLN A 99 -17.97 -8.28 0.23
C GLN A 99 -17.29 -7.21 -0.63
N SER A 100 -16.51 -7.62 -1.61
CA SER A 100 -15.83 -6.67 -2.50
C SER A 100 -16.85 -5.91 -3.35
N PRO A 101 -16.74 -4.57 -3.47
CA PRO A 101 -17.55 -3.80 -4.41
C PRO A 101 -17.09 -3.98 -5.86
N PHE A 102 -15.88 -4.52 -6.08
CA PHE A 102 -15.30 -4.74 -7.41
C PHE A 102 -15.68 -6.11 -7.98
N ASN A 103 -15.77 -7.12 -7.11
CA ASN A 103 -16.19 -8.47 -7.46
C ASN A 103 -17.06 -9.07 -6.33
N PRO A 104 -18.39 -9.19 -6.53
CA PRO A 104 -19.29 -9.72 -5.50
C PRO A 104 -18.96 -11.15 -5.02
N ASP A 105 -18.20 -11.94 -5.78
CA ASP A 105 -17.81 -13.29 -5.38
C ASP A 105 -16.60 -13.32 -4.43
N ASN A 106 -15.92 -12.17 -4.27
CA ASN A 106 -14.72 -12.01 -3.45
C ASN A 106 -14.99 -11.17 -2.19
N TYR A 107 -14.03 -11.19 -1.27
CA TYR A 107 -14.03 -10.41 -0.04
C TYR A 107 -12.83 -9.48 0.02
N ILE A 108 -12.90 -8.43 0.82
CA ILE A 108 -11.81 -7.50 1.14
C ILE A 108 -11.70 -7.28 2.65
N SER A 109 -10.48 -7.07 3.16
CA SER A 109 -10.26 -6.76 4.59
C SER A 109 -11.01 -5.49 4.98
N GLU A 110 -11.83 -5.58 6.03
CA GLU A 110 -12.63 -4.44 6.48
C GLU A 110 -11.77 -3.32 7.07
N GLN A 111 -10.66 -3.65 7.75
CA GLN A 111 -9.72 -2.65 8.28
C GLN A 111 -9.07 -1.84 7.16
N LEU A 112 -8.66 -2.51 6.07
CA LEU A 112 -8.08 -1.81 4.92
C LEU A 112 -9.09 -0.90 4.21
N VAL A 113 -10.34 -1.34 4.05
CA VAL A 113 -11.42 -0.52 3.46
C VAL A 113 -11.75 0.69 4.34
N ALA A 114 -11.86 0.48 5.66
CA ALA A 114 -12.10 1.55 6.62
C ALA A 114 -10.99 2.60 6.55
N ALA A 115 -9.73 2.17 6.46
CA ALA A 115 -8.59 3.05 6.26
C ALA A 115 -8.67 3.84 4.94
N ALA A 116 -8.85 3.16 3.82
CA ALA A 116 -8.90 3.78 2.49
C ALA A 116 -10.04 4.82 2.39
N THR A 117 -11.18 4.49 3.00
CA THR A 117 -12.34 5.36 3.07
C THR A 117 -12.09 6.60 3.93
N ASN A 118 -11.49 6.43 5.11
CA ASN A 118 -11.25 7.54 6.05
C ASN A 118 -10.12 8.50 5.57
N ILE A 119 -9.09 7.97 4.91
CA ILE A 119 -8.07 8.80 4.26
C ILE A 119 -8.70 9.63 3.12
N GLY A 120 -9.78 9.13 2.52
CA GLY A 120 -10.47 9.77 1.41
C GLY A 120 -9.95 9.32 0.05
N LEU A 121 -9.35 8.14 -0.05
CA LEU A 121 -8.95 7.56 -1.34
C LEU A 121 -10.17 7.37 -2.25
N LEU A 122 -11.30 6.90 -1.69
CA LEU A 122 -12.57 6.80 -2.42
C LEU A 122 -13.18 8.16 -2.78
N SER A 123 -12.92 9.21 -1.99
CA SER A 123 -13.39 10.56 -2.31
C SER A 123 -12.64 11.22 -3.48
N ILE A 124 -11.45 10.71 -3.84
CA ILE A 124 -10.76 11.08 -5.09
C ILE A 124 -11.60 10.68 -6.30
N LEU A 125 -12.26 9.51 -6.24
CA LEU A 125 -13.06 8.96 -7.32
C LEU A 125 -14.41 9.69 -7.50
N VAL A 126 -14.98 10.26 -6.42
CA VAL A 126 -16.38 10.71 -6.41
C VAL A 126 -16.56 12.22 -6.22
N THR A 127 -15.66 12.90 -5.51
CA THR A 127 -15.96 14.25 -4.98
C THR A 127 -14.88 15.32 -5.24
N GLY A 128 -13.73 14.96 -5.81
CA GLY A 128 -12.69 15.94 -6.17
C GLY A 128 -12.08 16.63 -4.96
N VAL A 129 -11.74 15.88 -3.92
CA VAL A 129 -11.05 16.40 -2.73
C VAL A 129 -9.72 17.07 -3.14
N PRO A 130 -9.40 18.28 -2.63
CA PRO A 130 -8.12 18.92 -2.89
C PRO A 130 -6.95 18.00 -2.48
N PRO A 131 -5.93 17.80 -3.34
CA PRO A 131 -4.80 16.92 -3.04
C PRO A 131 -4.10 17.24 -1.69
N ASP A 132 -4.01 18.51 -1.33
CA ASP A 132 -3.37 18.99 -0.10
C ASP A 132 -4.04 18.43 1.17
N ASP A 133 -5.37 18.27 1.16
CA ASP A 133 -6.12 17.72 2.29
C ASP A 133 -5.87 16.22 2.47
N ILE A 134 -5.52 15.52 1.39
CA ILE A 134 -5.18 14.10 1.41
C ILE A 134 -3.74 13.92 1.88
N GLU A 135 -2.82 14.75 1.39
CA GLU A 135 -1.41 14.74 1.83
C GLU A 135 -1.28 14.92 3.35
N LEU A 136 -2.11 15.78 3.94
CA LEU A 136 -2.17 15.95 5.40
C LEU A 136 -2.68 14.70 6.13
N ARG A 137 -3.61 13.95 5.53
CA ARG A 137 -4.19 12.73 6.15
C ARG A 137 -3.24 11.54 6.04
N VAL A 138 -2.53 11.38 4.92
CA VAL A 138 -1.62 10.25 4.71
C VAL A 138 -0.40 10.27 5.65
N ASN A 139 -0.11 11.43 6.24
CA ASN A 139 0.97 11.63 7.21
C ASN A 139 0.53 11.49 8.68
N GLN A 140 -0.71 11.08 8.96
CA GLN A 140 -1.27 11.01 10.31
C GLN A 140 -1.82 9.61 10.64
N ASN A 141 -2.12 9.38 11.92
CA ASN A 141 -2.93 8.23 12.30
C ASN A 141 -4.34 8.37 11.70
N ILE A 142 -4.95 7.25 11.36
CA ILE A 142 -6.34 7.22 10.91
C ILE A 142 -7.24 7.15 12.14
N ASP A 143 -8.19 8.07 12.22
CA ASP A 143 -9.20 8.13 13.26
C ASP A 143 -10.55 7.69 12.66
N LEU A 144 -10.85 6.40 12.80
CA LEU A 144 -12.06 5.76 12.26
C LEU A 144 -13.36 6.25 12.94
N SER A 145 -13.25 7.00 14.03
CA SER A 145 -14.42 7.65 14.67
C SER A 145 -14.90 8.87 13.89
N ARG A 146 -14.08 9.41 12.98
CA ARG A 146 -14.43 10.57 12.16
C ARG A 146 -15.16 10.13 10.90
N ASP A 147 -16.36 10.66 10.71
CA ASP A 147 -17.04 10.57 9.43
C ASP A 147 -16.36 11.50 8.42
N ARG A 148 -15.92 10.91 7.30
CA ARG A 148 -15.26 11.59 6.19
C ARG A 148 -16.11 11.60 4.92
N GLY A 149 -17.42 11.41 5.05
CA GLY A 149 -18.39 11.41 3.95
C GLY A 149 -18.86 10.02 3.53
N PHE A 150 -18.41 8.98 4.22
CA PHE A 150 -18.76 7.57 3.96
C PHE A 150 -19.17 6.83 5.24
N GLY A 151 -19.38 7.54 6.35
CA GLY A 151 -19.76 6.95 7.63
C GLY A 151 -18.58 6.76 8.59
N VAL A 152 -18.92 6.25 9.77
CA VAL A 152 -17.99 5.94 10.87
C VAL A 152 -17.69 4.45 10.85
N TYR A 153 -16.40 4.09 10.92
CA TYR A 153 -15.92 2.71 10.79
C TYR A 153 -15.15 2.26 12.05
N CYS A 154 -15.50 2.77 13.22
CA CYS A 154 -14.77 2.39 14.44
C CYS A 154 -14.96 0.90 14.79
N GLU A 155 -16.12 0.34 14.49
CA GLU A 155 -16.49 -1.05 14.75
C GLU A 155 -16.74 -1.80 13.44
N SER A 156 -16.41 -3.09 13.44
CA SER A 156 -16.65 -3.98 12.31
C SER A 156 -18.15 -4.25 12.13
N ASN A 157 -18.59 -4.23 10.87
CA ASN A 157 -19.95 -4.64 10.49
C ASN A 157 -20.15 -6.16 10.55
N VAL A 158 -19.08 -6.94 10.72
CA VAL A 158 -19.10 -8.41 10.75
C VAL A 158 -19.28 -8.91 12.18
N ASP A 159 -18.49 -8.40 13.13
CA ASP A 159 -18.45 -8.91 14.50
C ASP A 159 -18.76 -7.85 15.58
N GLY A 160 -18.93 -6.59 15.21
CA GLY A 160 -19.20 -5.47 16.13
C GLY A 160 -18.01 -5.09 17.01
N LEU A 161 -16.82 -5.67 16.78
CA LEU A 161 -15.62 -5.35 17.55
C LEU A 161 -14.83 -4.20 16.89
N PRO A 162 -13.99 -3.47 17.64
CA PRO A 162 -13.24 -2.37 17.09
C PRO A 162 -12.32 -2.77 15.92
N LEU A 163 -12.20 -1.88 14.93
CA LEU A 163 -11.29 -2.00 13.77
C LEU A 163 -9.94 -1.29 13.98
N GLY A 164 -9.77 -0.57 15.10
CA GLY A 164 -8.47 -0.03 15.50
C GLY A 164 -7.45 -1.13 15.83
N ASN A 165 -6.17 -0.76 15.84
CA ASN A 165 -5.09 -1.71 16.10
C ASN A 165 -5.21 -2.38 17.47
N GLY A 166 -4.82 -3.66 17.54
CA GLY A 166 -4.94 -4.50 18.72
C GLY A 166 -6.38 -4.82 19.09
N ARG A 167 -7.33 -4.68 18.15
CA ARG A 167 -8.78 -4.76 18.35
C ARG A 167 -9.30 -3.80 19.42
N GLN A 168 -8.70 -2.61 19.49
CA GLN A 168 -9.01 -1.61 20.52
C GLN A 168 -9.17 -0.22 19.91
N GLY A 169 -10.24 0.47 20.30
CA GLY A 169 -10.52 1.84 19.88
C GLY A 169 -10.68 2.01 18.37
N CYS A 170 -10.62 3.26 17.91
CA CYS A 170 -10.91 3.63 16.52
C CYS A 170 -9.65 4.03 15.74
N THR A 171 -8.45 3.74 16.25
CA THR A 171 -7.20 4.28 15.68
C THR A 171 -6.44 3.23 14.90
N ILE A 172 -6.14 3.53 13.64
CA ILE A 172 -5.11 2.82 12.88
C ILE A 172 -3.85 3.69 12.87
N TYR A 173 -2.77 3.19 13.45
CA TYR A 173 -1.56 3.95 13.65
C TYR A 173 -0.72 4.05 12.39
N ARG A 174 -0.21 5.26 12.12
CA ARG A 174 0.86 5.46 11.13
C ARG A 174 2.12 4.74 11.61
N MET A 175 2.79 4.05 10.70
CA MET A 175 4.09 3.44 10.98
C MET A 175 5.10 4.47 11.45
N ARG A 176 5.82 4.11 12.52
CA ARG A 176 6.93 4.85 13.12
C ARG A 176 7.70 3.90 14.03
N GLU A 177 8.91 4.29 14.40
CA GLU A 177 9.71 3.52 15.35
C GLU A 177 8.95 3.29 16.67
N GLY A 178 8.99 2.05 17.16
CA GLY A 178 8.33 1.64 18.38
C GLY A 178 6.81 1.48 18.27
N ILE A 179 6.21 1.50 17.07
CA ILE A 179 4.75 1.35 16.92
C ILE A 179 4.26 -0.05 17.30
N GLU A 180 5.12 -1.07 17.25
CA GLU A 180 4.79 -2.43 17.64
C GLU A 180 4.26 -2.55 19.07
N ARG A 181 4.61 -1.59 19.95
CA ARG A 181 4.18 -1.56 21.35
C ARG A 181 2.66 -1.56 21.50
N PHE A 182 1.94 -1.03 20.52
CA PHE A 182 0.48 -0.98 20.53
C PHE A 182 -0.17 -2.33 20.19
N LEU A 183 0.62 -3.30 19.71
CA LEU A 183 0.19 -4.67 19.45
C LEU A 183 0.65 -5.67 20.51
N ILE A 184 1.44 -5.23 21.50
CA ILE A 184 1.88 -6.09 22.60
C ILE A 184 0.74 -6.29 23.58
N THR A 185 0.24 -7.53 23.66
CA THR A 185 -0.83 -7.92 24.60
C THR A 185 -0.29 -8.40 25.95
N ASP A 186 0.94 -8.94 25.99
CA ASP A 186 1.62 -9.35 27.22
C ASP A 186 2.87 -8.49 27.49
N ILE A 187 2.72 -7.48 28.34
CA ILE A 187 3.79 -6.55 28.74
C ILE A 187 4.89 -7.20 29.58
N ASN A 188 4.63 -8.38 30.16
CA ASN A 188 5.60 -9.07 31.01
C ASN A 188 6.55 -9.97 30.23
N ASN A 189 6.32 -10.14 28.92
CA ASN A 189 7.21 -10.88 28.05
C ASN A 189 8.28 -9.93 27.44
N PRO A 190 9.55 -10.01 27.87
CA PRO A 190 10.60 -9.12 27.40
C PRO A 190 10.92 -9.28 25.90
N GLY A 191 10.51 -10.38 25.27
CA GLY A 191 10.65 -10.61 23.82
C GLY A 191 9.44 -10.16 22.99
N ALA A 192 8.37 -9.66 23.62
CA ALA A 192 7.12 -9.36 22.93
C ALA A 192 7.27 -8.25 21.88
N SER A 193 8.14 -7.25 22.12
CA SER A 193 8.45 -6.21 21.13
C SER A 193 9.11 -6.79 19.88
N SER A 194 10.14 -7.63 20.05
CA SER A 194 10.82 -8.27 18.91
C SER A 194 9.88 -9.19 18.14
N MET A 195 9.06 -9.98 18.83
CA MET A 195 8.05 -10.84 18.19
C MET A 195 7.02 -10.02 17.41
N ALA A 196 6.56 -8.89 17.96
CA ALA A 196 5.60 -8.03 17.29
C ALA A 196 6.21 -7.37 16.04
N GLN A 197 7.48 -6.97 16.07
CA GLN A 197 8.16 -6.43 14.88
C GLN A 197 8.33 -7.49 13.78
N SER A 198 8.60 -8.75 14.13
CA SER A 198 8.72 -9.85 13.17
C SER A 198 7.40 -10.28 12.53
N THR A 199 6.25 -9.80 13.01
CA THR A 199 4.93 -10.12 12.43
C THR A 199 4.30 -8.95 11.69
N LEU A 200 4.81 -7.74 11.89
CA LEU A 200 4.31 -6.53 11.25
C LEU A 200 4.92 -6.33 9.88
N PHE A 201 4.14 -6.57 8.83
CA PHE A 201 4.57 -6.27 7.47
C PHE A 201 4.61 -4.76 7.23
N ILE A 202 5.65 -4.31 6.52
CA ILE A 202 5.84 -2.91 6.10
C ILE A 202 5.47 -2.75 4.63
N MET A 203 6.08 -3.58 3.79
CA MET A 203 6.04 -3.48 2.34
C MET A 203 6.06 -4.89 1.77
N ALA A 204 5.39 -5.11 0.64
CA ALA A 204 5.46 -6.38 -0.07
C ALA A 204 5.55 -6.17 -1.58
N ASP A 205 6.01 -7.21 -2.28
CA ASP A 205 5.91 -7.28 -3.74
C ASP A 205 4.42 -7.23 -4.16
N GLY A 206 4.18 -6.96 -5.44
CA GLY A 206 2.86 -7.07 -6.07
C GLY A 206 2.11 -8.33 -5.62
N VAL A 207 0.84 -8.14 -5.25
CA VAL A 207 -0.10 -9.18 -4.86
C VAL A 207 -1.36 -9.03 -5.69
N SER A 208 -1.84 -10.14 -6.27
CA SER A 208 -3.02 -10.12 -7.14
C SER A 208 -3.80 -11.43 -7.02
N THR A 209 -5.09 -11.38 -7.36
CA THR A 209 -5.91 -12.58 -7.56
C THR A 209 -5.60 -13.26 -8.92
N SER A 210 -4.85 -12.59 -9.80
CA SER A 210 -4.40 -13.10 -11.09
C SER A 210 -2.93 -13.56 -11.04
N LEU A 211 -2.68 -14.80 -11.50
CA LEU A 211 -1.33 -15.37 -11.58
C LEU A 211 -0.37 -14.59 -12.49
N SER A 212 -0.89 -13.83 -13.47
CA SER A 212 -0.07 -13.03 -14.40
C SER A 212 0.50 -11.75 -13.79
N GLU A 213 0.03 -11.37 -12.61
CA GLU A 213 0.38 -10.11 -11.94
C GLU A 213 1.29 -10.32 -10.73
N PHE A 214 1.75 -11.56 -10.49
CA PHE A 214 2.76 -11.84 -9.47
C PHE A 214 4.17 -11.62 -10.03
N ASN A 215 4.99 -10.91 -9.25
CA ASN A 215 6.43 -10.77 -9.50
C ASN A 215 7.21 -12.09 -9.28
N HIS A 216 6.60 -13.08 -8.60
CA HIS A 216 7.19 -14.41 -8.39
C HIS A 216 6.20 -15.54 -8.71
N ILE A 217 6.55 -16.36 -9.69
CA ILE A 217 5.88 -17.63 -10.01
C ILE A 217 6.72 -18.76 -9.40
N PRO A 218 6.14 -19.71 -8.61
CA PRO A 218 4.71 -19.98 -8.42
C PRO A 218 4.11 -19.20 -7.22
N GLY A 219 3.27 -18.21 -7.54
CA GLY A 219 2.30 -17.50 -6.68
C GLY A 219 2.78 -17.15 -5.27
N GLY A 220 3.38 -15.98 -5.08
CA GLY A 220 3.72 -15.43 -3.78
C GLY A 220 4.50 -14.12 -3.88
N SER A 221 4.81 -13.53 -2.74
CA SER A 221 5.47 -12.22 -2.65
C SER A 221 6.51 -12.23 -1.54
N ASN A 222 7.62 -11.53 -1.74
CA ASN A 222 8.49 -11.17 -0.63
C ASN A 222 7.82 -10.07 0.19
N ILE A 223 7.97 -10.16 1.51
CA ILE A 223 7.44 -9.20 2.46
C ILE A 223 8.58 -8.71 3.32
N LEU A 224 8.73 -7.40 3.42
CA LEU A 224 9.59 -6.72 4.40
C LEU A 224 8.80 -6.51 5.70
N TYR A 225 9.40 -6.91 6.81
CA TYR A 225 8.83 -6.75 8.16
C TYR A 225 9.52 -5.63 8.96
N MET A 226 8.93 -5.26 10.09
CA MET A 226 9.37 -4.12 10.90
C MET A 226 10.74 -4.27 11.55
N ASP A 227 11.17 -5.50 11.82
CA ASP A 227 12.54 -5.79 12.29
C ASP A 227 13.58 -5.79 11.14
N GLY A 228 13.16 -5.49 9.91
CA GLY A 228 13.99 -5.42 8.71
C GLY A 228 14.23 -6.75 8.01
N HIS A 229 13.68 -7.87 8.50
CA HIS A 229 13.80 -9.13 7.77
C HIS A 229 12.85 -9.16 6.56
N VAL A 230 13.23 -9.95 5.56
CA VAL A 230 12.40 -10.25 4.40
C VAL A 230 12.07 -11.74 4.41
N ALA A 231 10.79 -12.08 4.21
CA ALA A 231 10.36 -13.46 4.07
C ALA A 231 9.46 -13.62 2.85
N PHE A 232 9.60 -14.75 2.16
CA PHE A 232 8.71 -15.12 1.07
C PHE A 232 7.45 -15.78 1.64
N MET A 233 6.28 -15.26 1.26
CA MET A 233 4.99 -15.84 1.57
C MET A 233 4.33 -16.33 0.28
N ARG A 234 3.94 -17.60 0.26
CA ARG A 234 3.13 -18.15 -0.84
C ARG A 234 1.72 -17.60 -0.76
N TYR A 235 1.16 -17.24 -1.90
CA TYR A 235 -0.23 -16.82 -1.98
C TYR A 235 -1.17 -17.94 -1.56
N GLN A 236 -2.09 -17.60 -0.67
CA GLN A 236 -3.16 -18.48 -0.23
C GLN A 236 -4.44 -17.65 -0.17
N GLU A 237 -5.41 -17.96 -1.03
CA GLU A 237 -6.71 -17.29 -1.07
C GLU A 237 -7.31 -17.14 0.35
N GLN A 238 -7.29 -18.24 1.11
CA GLN A 238 -7.79 -18.34 2.47
C GLN A 238 -6.64 -18.55 3.47
N GLY A 239 -5.67 -17.64 3.47
CA GLY A 239 -4.47 -17.72 4.31
C GLY A 239 -4.20 -16.51 5.20
N PRO A 240 -3.05 -16.50 5.89
CA PRO A 240 -2.59 -15.33 6.62
C PRO A 240 -2.33 -14.16 5.65
N GLY A 241 -2.53 -12.94 6.14
CA GLY A 241 -2.16 -11.74 5.42
C GLY A 241 -0.64 -11.50 5.45
N PRO A 242 -0.13 -10.59 4.60
CA PRO A 242 -0.87 -9.79 3.62
C PRO A 242 -1.01 -10.47 2.24
N ILE A 243 -0.53 -11.69 2.04
CA ILE A 243 -0.52 -12.36 0.71
C ILE A 243 -1.67 -13.38 0.61
N ASN A 244 -2.89 -12.85 0.65
CA ASN A 244 -4.13 -13.62 0.58
C ASN A 244 -5.18 -12.92 -0.29
N GLY A 245 -6.33 -13.58 -0.52
CA GLY A 245 -7.41 -13.07 -1.36
C GLY A 245 -7.93 -11.70 -0.92
N PRO A 246 -8.31 -11.50 0.36
CA PRO A 246 -8.88 -10.23 0.81
C PRO A 246 -7.97 -9.01 0.65
N VAL A 247 -6.66 -9.18 0.82
CA VAL A 247 -5.70 -8.10 0.58
C VAL A 247 -5.45 -7.93 -0.92
N ALA A 248 -5.30 -9.03 -1.66
CA ALA A 248 -5.09 -9.01 -3.10
C ALA A 248 -6.24 -8.35 -3.87
N GLU A 249 -7.48 -8.58 -3.46
CA GLU A 249 -8.67 -7.99 -4.08
C GLU A 249 -8.69 -6.47 -3.90
N LEU A 250 -8.32 -5.97 -2.72
CA LEU A 250 -8.25 -4.52 -2.48
C LEU A 250 -7.02 -3.89 -3.14
N VAL A 251 -5.84 -4.47 -2.94
CA VAL A 251 -4.59 -3.96 -3.51
C VAL A 251 -4.66 -4.03 -5.04
N GLY A 252 -5.17 -5.12 -5.60
CA GLY A 252 -5.50 -5.24 -7.02
C GLY A 252 -6.48 -4.15 -7.47
N GLY A 253 -7.64 -4.00 -6.81
CA GLY A 253 -8.60 -2.95 -7.16
C GLY A 253 -8.09 -1.51 -7.01
N LEU A 254 -7.08 -1.28 -6.16
CA LEU A 254 -6.45 0.02 -5.94
C LEU A 254 -5.24 0.30 -6.85
N LEU A 255 -4.47 -0.74 -7.23
CA LEU A 255 -3.20 -0.63 -7.96
C LEU A 255 -3.25 -1.14 -9.41
N GLY A 256 -4.18 -2.05 -9.73
CA GLY A 256 -4.27 -2.79 -10.99
C GLY A 256 -5.63 -2.68 -11.67
N ALA A 257 -5.65 -1.98 -12.81
CA ALA A 257 -6.57 -2.08 -13.95
C ALA A 257 -8.11 -2.08 -13.75
N ASP A 258 -8.77 -1.31 -14.65
CA ASP A 258 -10.15 -1.51 -15.10
C ASP A 258 -11.24 -1.76 -14.05
N LEU A 259 -11.56 -0.74 -13.26
CA LEU A 259 -12.92 -0.61 -12.72
C LEU A 259 -13.88 -0.46 -13.91
N PRO A 260 -14.81 -1.40 -14.16
CA PRO A 260 -15.92 -1.14 -15.06
C PRO A 260 -16.83 -0.14 -14.35
N LEU A 261 -16.80 1.11 -14.79
CA LEU A 261 -17.93 2.01 -14.57
C LEU A 261 -19.06 1.64 -15.54
#